data_AF-A0A1S0UBN7-F1
#
_entry.id   AF-A0A1S0UBN7-F1
#
_cell.length_a   1.000
_cell.length_b   1.000
_cell.length_c   1.000
_cell.angle_alpha   90.00
_cell.angle_beta   90.00
_cell.angle_gamma   90.00
#
_symmetry.space_group_name_H-M   'P 1'
#
loop_
_entity.id
_entity.type
_entity.pdbx_description
1 polymer ?
#
loop_
_entity_poly.entity_id
_entity_poly.type
_entity_poly.pdbx_seq_one_letter_code
_entity_poly.pdbx_strand_id
1 'polypeptide(L)'
;YIDWLQLIEFIEIWSSQGISHFFFYFYTVSPLVMNILQYYEAKGTVTLLPWRSFPVGENENPNKDVYRLAHSLANNDCLWRSQGAHFVAFVDLDEYILTTSGIRGENALSFGISTEVPCRFGFRLEKPCRLGFGDRNALSFGFGTEVGYDFHWHDISFEWLTNVSYGLAEVDGPHKQIVRPETVSIISTHSTRKSYPGYIDVNLNSSEVILLHASYKWSETNHSMNNLVTVPQLLAGILPSLNSAYREIGQLLFKNETMRIDRMLQMEIAKCINRWHINKCKSVEMCKTEIVRQTRWVHAENVTNDEYQLV
;
A
#
# COMPACT_ATOMS: atom_id res chain seq x y z
N TYR A 1 -6.27 10.92 -2.06
CA TYR A 1 -4.85 10.64 -1.77
C TYR A 1 -3.98 11.61 -2.56
N ILE A 2 -2.89 12.12 -1.97
CA ILE A 2 -2.06 13.17 -2.58
C ILE A 2 -0.55 12.90 -2.55
N ASP A 3 -0.12 11.84 -1.85
CA ASP A 3 1.30 11.52 -1.73
C ASP A 3 1.80 10.80 -2.97
N TRP A 4 2.13 11.59 -3.98
CA TRP A 4 2.59 11.10 -5.27
C TRP A 4 3.99 10.47 -5.19
N LEU A 5 4.84 10.91 -4.27
CA LEU A 5 6.19 10.36 -4.12
C LEU A 5 6.13 8.98 -3.44
N GLN A 6 5.31 8.84 -2.39
CA GLN A 6 5.06 7.54 -1.74
C GLN A 6 4.45 6.54 -2.73
N LEU A 7 3.59 6.97 -3.66
CA LEU A 7 3.04 6.06 -4.67
C LEU A 7 4.13 5.46 -5.58
N ILE A 8 5.09 6.28 -6.03
CA ILE A 8 6.22 5.79 -6.84
C ILE A 8 7.08 4.84 -5.99
N GLU A 9 7.43 5.25 -4.76
CA GLU A 9 8.18 4.41 -3.81
C GLU A 9 7.50 3.05 -3.64
N PHE A 10 6.18 3.04 -3.38
CA PHE A 10 5.40 1.82 -3.21
C PHE A 10 5.46 0.89 -4.43
N ILE A 11 5.14 1.40 -5.62
CA ILE A 11 5.08 0.58 -6.84
C ILE A 11 6.46 0.00 -7.16
N GLU A 12 7.51 0.80 -7.09
CA GLU A 12 8.87 0.36 -7.43
C GLU A 12 9.45 -0.61 -6.39
N ILE A 13 9.20 -0.39 -5.09
CA ILE A 13 9.63 -1.32 -4.03
C ILE A 13 8.95 -2.69 -4.22
N TRP A 14 7.64 -2.73 -4.44
CA TRP A 14 6.93 -3.98 -4.65
C TRP A 14 7.29 -4.65 -5.98
N SER A 15 7.50 -3.87 -7.04
CA SER A 15 7.94 -4.40 -8.35
C SER A 15 9.31 -5.08 -8.24
N SER A 16 10.25 -4.48 -7.49
CA SER A 16 11.58 -5.07 -7.26
C SER A 16 11.55 -6.43 -6.55
N GLN A 17 10.45 -6.71 -5.83
CA GLN A 17 10.25 -7.97 -5.11
C GLN A 17 9.56 -9.05 -5.95
N GLY A 18 9.24 -8.76 -7.21
CA GLY A 18 8.63 -9.70 -8.16
C GLY A 18 7.11 -9.50 -8.34
N ILE A 19 6.53 -8.40 -7.86
CA ILE A 19 5.13 -8.07 -8.18
C ILE A 19 5.05 -7.60 -9.63
N SER A 20 4.19 -8.26 -10.40
CA SER A 20 4.01 -7.98 -11.82
C SER A 20 2.83 -7.05 -12.13
N HIS A 21 1.88 -6.91 -11.21
CA HIS A 21 0.67 -6.12 -11.47
C HIS A 21 0.02 -5.59 -10.18
N PHE A 22 -0.59 -4.42 -10.27
CA PHE A 22 -1.24 -3.72 -9.15
C PHE A 22 -2.67 -3.32 -9.50
N PHE A 23 -3.59 -3.52 -8.57
CA PHE A 23 -4.96 -2.98 -8.65
C PHE A 23 -5.08 -1.79 -7.72
N PHE A 24 -5.37 -0.61 -8.27
CA PHE A 24 -5.62 0.59 -7.47
C PHE A 24 -7.08 1.00 -7.56
N TYR A 25 -7.77 0.92 -6.42
CA TYR A 25 -9.10 1.49 -6.25
C TYR A 25 -8.96 2.94 -5.81
N PHE A 26 -9.47 3.87 -6.61
CA PHE A 26 -9.42 5.28 -6.27
C PHE A 26 -10.82 5.87 -6.18
N TYR A 27 -11.06 6.71 -5.17
CA TYR A 27 -12.27 7.51 -5.04
C TYR A 27 -11.97 8.98 -5.39
N THR A 28 -10.91 9.55 -4.78
CA THR A 28 -10.48 10.93 -5.04
C THR A 28 -8.97 11.05 -4.84
N VAL A 29 -8.27 11.60 -5.84
CA VAL A 29 -6.81 11.76 -5.84
C VAL A 29 -6.39 13.12 -6.42
N SER A 30 -5.17 13.58 -6.11
CA SER A 30 -4.62 14.77 -6.77
C SER A 30 -4.34 14.48 -8.26
N PRO A 31 -4.31 15.52 -9.13
CA PRO A 31 -3.91 15.37 -10.52
C PRO A 31 -2.58 14.65 -10.70
N LEU A 32 -1.61 14.96 -9.84
CA LEU A 32 -0.27 14.41 -9.93
C LEU A 32 -0.25 12.91 -9.62
N VAL A 33 -0.98 12.48 -8.57
CA VAL A 33 -1.19 11.07 -8.28
C VAL A 33 -1.88 10.38 -9.46
N MET A 34 -2.93 10.99 -10.04
CA MET A 34 -3.61 10.41 -11.20
C MET A 34 -2.66 10.26 -12.41
N ASN A 35 -1.85 11.27 -12.71
CA ASN A 35 -0.92 11.20 -13.84
C ASN A 35 0.10 10.05 -13.66
N ILE A 36 0.59 9.81 -12.45
CA ILE A 36 1.51 8.70 -12.15
C ILE A 36 0.78 7.36 -12.28
N LEU A 37 -0.43 7.25 -11.72
CA LEU A 37 -1.27 6.07 -11.85
C LEU A 37 -1.53 5.71 -13.33
N GLN A 38 -1.88 6.72 -14.14
CA GLN A 38 -2.11 6.55 -15.58
C GLN A 38 -0.83 6.21 -16.35
N TYR A 39 0.32 6.72 -15.92
CA TYR A 39 1.62 6.32 -16.48
C TYR A 39 1.87 4.82 -16.27
N TYR A 40 1.67 4.30 -15.05
CA TYR A 40 1.83 2.87 -14.78
C TYR A 40 0.73 2.01 -15.42
N GLU A 41 -0.49 2.55 -15.57
CA GLU A 41 -1.56 1.90 -16.31
C GLU A 41 -1.21 1.74 -17.80
N ALA A 42 -0.67 2.80 -18.42
CA ALA A 42 -0.19 2.76 -19.80
C ALA A 42 0.97 1.77 -20.01
N LYS A 43 1.79 1.51 -18.98
CA LYS A 43 2.83 0.46 -18.98
C LYS A 43 2.28 -0.95 -18.77
N GLY A 44 0.99 -1.11 -18.44
CA GLY A 44 0.37 -2.40 -18.12
C GLY A 44 0.69 -2.92 -16.71
N THR A 45 1.37 -2.12 -15.88
CA THR A 45 1.73 -2.48 -14.50
C THR A 45 0.57 -2.29 -13.54
N VAL A 46 -0.36 -1.39 -13.86
CA VAL A 46 -1.48 -1.01 -13.00
C VAL A 46 -2.80 -1.19 -13.74
N THR A 47 -3.83 -1.68 -13.03
CA THR A 47 -5.25 -1.50 -13.40
C THR A 47 -5.87 -0.47 -12.47
N LEU A 48 -6.42 0.61 -13.02
CA LEU A 48 -7.14 1.61 -12.23
C LEU A 48 -8.63 1.32 -12.18
N LEU A 49 -9.15 1.23 -10.96
CA LEU A 49 -10.54 0.94 -10.69
C LEU A 49 -11.19 2.16 -10.05
N PRO A 50 -12.07 2.88 -10.78
CA PRO A 50 -12.81 4.00 -10.20
C PRO A 50 -13.82 3.45 -9.17
N TRP A 51 -13.59 3.72 -7.90
CA TRP A 51 -14.50 3.38 -6.82
C TRP A 51 -15.55 4.49 -6.71
N ARG A 52 -16.68 4.34 -7.40
CA ARG A 52 -17.76 5.34 -7.40
C ARG A 52 -18.68 5.19 -6.20
N SER A 53 -19.41 6.25 -5.91
CA SER A 53 -20.47 6.26 -4.91
C SER A 53 -21.61 5.35 -5.35
N PHE A 54 -22.21 4.66 -4.38
CA PHE A 54 -23.43 3.89 -4.60
C PHE A 54 -24.61 4.82 -4.91
N PRO A 55 -25.63 4.34 -5.65
CA PRO A 55 -26.88 5.07 -5.84
C PRO A 55 -27.49 5.50 -4.49
N VAL A 56 -27.95 6.75 -4.43
CA VAL A 56 -28.62 7.31 -3.25
C VAL A 56 -30.12 7.20 -3.43
N GLY A 57 -30.80 6.53 -2.50
CA GLY A 57 -32.25 6.42 -2.47
C GLY A 57 -32.89 7.62 -1.76
N GLU A 58 -34.22 7.74 -1.87
CA GLU A 58 -34.97 8.84 -1.24
C GLU A 58 -34.83 8.88 0.29
N ASN A 59 -34.77 7.71 0.93
CA ASN A 59 -34.75 7.57 2.39
C ASN A 59 -33.38 7.15 2.94
N GLU A 60 -32.46 6.72 2.09
CA GLU A 60 -31.19 6.13 2.51
C GLU A 60 -30.04 6.50 1.58
N ASN A 61 -28.92 6.91 2.18
CA ASN A 61 -27.68 7.16 1.46
C ASN A 61 -26.62 6.16 1.95
N PRO A 62 -26.39 5.05 1.22
CA PRO A 62 -25.44 4.01 1.65
C PRO A 62 -24.02 4.55 1.79
N ASN A 63 -23.65 5.61 1.06
CA ASN A 63 -22.30 6.20 1.10
C ASN A 63 -21.92 6.80 2.47
N LYS A 64 -22.87 6.94 3.40
CA LYS A 64 -22.61 7.35 4.78
C LYS A 64 -21.90 6.26 5.61
N ASP A 65 -22.08 4.99 5.28
CA ASP A 65 -21.50 3.87 6.04
C ASP A 65 -20.39 3.14 5.26
N VAL A 66 -20.25 3.45 3.98
CA VAL A 66 -19.45 2.71 3.01
C VAL A 66 -17.96 2.75 3.33
N TYR A 67 -17.34 3.82 3.82
CA TYR A 67 -15.87 3.87 3.92
C TYR A 67 -15.25 2.70 4.70
N ARG A 68 -15.82 2.28 5.84
CA ARG A 68 -15.28 1.15 6.61
C ARG A 68 -15.44 -0.19 5.88
N LEU A 69 -16.56 -0.35 5.18
CA LEU A 69 -16.89 -1.59 4.46
C LEU A 69 -16.27 -1.62 3.06
N ALA A 70 -15.97 -0.46 2.48
CA ALA A 70 -15.43 -0.27 1.15
C ALA A 70 -14.07 -0.93 1.01
N HIS A 71 -13.20 -0.84 2.02
CA HIS A 71 -11.91 -1.51 1.99
C HIS A 71 -12.09 -3.04 1.88
N SER A 72 -13.01 -3.62 2.65
CA SER A 72 -13.29 -5.06 2.56
C SER A 72 -13.97 -5.43 1.24
N LEU A 73 -14.86 -4.60 0.72
CA LEU A 73 -15.52 -4.84 -0.56
C LEU A 73 -14.54 -4.76 -1.73
N ALA A 74 -13.68 -3.73 -1.78
CA ALA A 74 -12.61 -3.57 -2.76
C ALA A 74 -11.62 -4.74 -2.71
N ASN A 75 -11.26 -5.19 -1.50
CA ASN A 75 -10.42 -6.38 -1.34
C ASN A 75 -11.08 -7.63 -1.96
N ASN A 76 -12.37 -7.88 -1.70
CA ASN A 76 -13.05 -9.03 -2.29
C ASN A 76 -13.18 -8.91 -3.81
N ASP A 77 -13.50 -7.73 -4.36
CA ASP A 77 -13.52 -7.51 -5.81
C ASP A 77 -12.12 -7.76 -6.42
N CYS A 78 -11.05 -7.29 -5.77
CA CYS A 78 -9.68 -7.54 -6.20
C CYS A 78 -9.34 -9.04 -6.18
N LEU A 79 -9.75 -9.77 -5.13
CA LEU A 79 -9.58 -11.23 -5.04
C LEU A 79 -10.27 -11.96 -6.21
N TRP A 80 -11.42 -11.47 -6.66
CA TRP A 80 -12.12 -12.02 -7.81
C TRP A 80 -11.48 -11.64 -9.15
N ARG A 81 -10.98 -10.41 -9.30
CA ARG A 81 -10.26 -9.98 -10.52
C ARG A 81 -8.91 -10.65 -10.70
N SER A 82 -8.30 -11.05 -9.59
CA SER A 82 -6.99 -11.71 -9.57
C SER A 82 -7.05 -13.23 -9.66
N GLN A 83 -8.21 -13.81 -10.00
CA GLN A 83 -8.32 -15.24 -10.28
C GLN A 83 -7.39 -15.61 -11.45
N GLY A 84 -6.43 -16.49 -11.20
CA GLY A 84 -5.35 -16.84 -12.14
C GLY A 84 -3.97 -16.29 -11.76
N ALA A 85 -3.89 -15.32 -10.84
CA ALA A 85 -2.62 -14.94 -10.23
C ALA A 85 -2.12 -16.04 -9.28
N HIS A 86 -0.80 -16.22 -9.19
CA HIS A 86 -0.21 -17.20 -8.27
C HIS A 86 -0.38 -16.79 -6.80
N PHE A 87 -0.21 -15.51 -6.52
CA PHE A 87 -0.35 -14.93 -5.18
C PHE A 87 -0.87 -13.50 -5.29
N VAL A 88 -1.61 -13.06 -4.27
CA VAL A 88 -2.15 -11.71 -4.15
C VAL A 88 -1.92 -11.19 -2.75
N ALA A 89 -1.33 -10.01 -2.66
CA ALA A 89 -1.10 -9.30 -1.41
C ALA A 89 -2.18 -8.22 -1.21
N PHE A 90 -2.70 -8.11 0.01
CA PHE A 90 -3.59 -7.02 0.41
C PHE A 90 -2.89 -6.13 1.43
N VAL A 91 -2.42 -4.96 0.98
CA VAL A 91 -1.53 -4.07 1.73
C VAL A 91 -1.96 -2.61 1.56
N ASP A 92 -1.59 -1.76 2.54
CA ASP A 92 -1.76 -0.31 2.45
C ASP A 92 -0.55 0.33 1.73
N LEU A 93 -0.70 1.56 1.20
CA LEU A 93 0.35 2.26 0.44
C LEU A 93 1.61 2.59 1.26
N ASP A 94 1.50 2.59 2.57
CA ASP A 94 2.59 2.81 3.53
C ASP A 94 3.08 1.50 4.15
N GLU A 95 2.82 0.35 3.52
CA GLU A 95 3.22 -0.97 4.02
C GLU A 95 4.15 -1.74 3.08
N TYR A 96 5.19 -2.32 3.66
CA TYR A 96 6.20 -3.10 2.97
C TYR A 96 6.42 -4.43 3.68
N ILE A 97 6.41 -5.54 2.94
CA ILE A 97 6.71 -6.86 3.47
C ILE A 97 8.10 -7.24 3.01
N LEU A 98 9.07 -7.33 3.91
CA LEU A 98 10.47 -7.62 3.56
C LEU A 98 10.98 -8.86 4.29
N THR A 99 11.88 -9.61 3.67
CA THR A 99 12.59 -10.69 4.37
C THR A 99 13.64 -10.11 5.31
N THR A 100 13.90 -10.77 6.45
CA THR A 100 14.95 -10.33 7.41
C THR A 100 16.37 -10.40 6.83
N SER A 101 16.56 -11.14 5.74
CA SER A 101 17.79 -11.17 4.94
C SER A 101 17.97 -9.96 3.99
N GLY A 102 16.96 -9.07 3.91
CA GLY A 102 16.86 -7.93 3.01
C GLY A 102 16.49 -8.28 1.57
N ILE A 103 16.30 -7.26 0.73
CA ILE A 103 16.06 -7.45 -0.71
C ILE A 103 17.42 -7.74 -1.38
N ARG A 104 17.79 -9.02 -1.47
CA ARG A 104 19.00 -9.47 -2.18
C ARG A 104 18.66 -9.85 -3.62
N GLY A 105 18.48 -8.83 -4.46
CA GLY A 105 18.19 -9.00 -5.89
C GLY A 105 16.71 -9.16 -6.20
N GLU A 106 16.41 -9.16 -7.50
CA GLU A 106 15.07 -9.44 -8.04
C GLU A 106 14.51 -10.71 -7.41
N ASN A 107 13.22 -10.74 -7.08
CA ASN A 107 12.47 -11.90 -6.61
C ASN A 107 12.52 -12.24 -5.10
N ALA A 108 12.82 -11.30 -4.18
CA ALA A 108 12.88 -11.58 -2.73
C ALA A 108 11.61 -12.22 -2.13
N LEU A 109 10.40 -11.77 -2.50
CA LEU A 109 9.13 -12.39 -2.08
C LEU A 109 8.96 -13.76 -2.72
N SER A 110 9.30 -13.89 -4.01
CA SER A 110 9.30 -15.17 -4.71
C SER A 110 10.34 -16.15 -4.17
N PHE A 111 11.49 -15.73 -3.63
CA PHE A 111 12.47 -16.64 -3.02
C PHE A 111 11.96 -17.16 -1.67
N GLY A 112 11.42 -16.28 -0.81
CA GLY A 112 10.80 -16.69 0.45
C GLY A 112 9.56 -17.57 0.28
N ILE A 113 8.84 -17.43 -0.84
CA ILE A 113 7.62 -18.20 -1.13
C ILE A 113 7.90 -19.45 -2.02
N SER A 114 8.95 -19.46 -2.84
CA SER A 114 9.25 -20.54 -3.81
C SER A 114 10.32 -21.53 -3.35
N THR A 115 11.29 -21.14 -2.51
CA THR A 115 12.29 -22.08 -2.00
C THR A 115 11.94 -22.48 -0.56
N GLU A 116 11.45 -23.70 -0.40
CA GLU A 116 11.32 -24.38 0.89
C GLU A 116 10.23 -23.90 1.88
N VAL A 117 8.99 -23.72 1.44
CA VAL A 117 7.84 -23.97 2.34
C VAL A 117 7.10 -25.26 1.94
N PRO A 118 7.71 -26.46 2.05
CA PRO A 118 6.94 -27.67 2.27
C PRO A 118 6.53 -27.62 3.74
N CYS A 119 5.50 -26.80 4.05
CA CYS A 119 5.09 -26.33 5.39
C CYS A 119 5.98 -26.95 6.48
N ARG A 120 7.10 -26.29 6.83
CA ARG A 120 8.28 -26.94 7.44
C ARG A 120 7.97 -27.49 8.84
N PHE A 121 7.34 -28.66 8.88
CA PHE A 121 7.63 -29.79 9.75
C PHE A 121 7.30 -31.04 8.92
N GLY A 122 8.36 -31.77 8.56
CA GLY A 122 8.27 -32.93 7.70
C GLY A 122 7.30 -33.95 8.25
N PHE A 123 6.20 -34.16 7.54
CA PHE A 123 5.54 -35.44 7.30
C PHE A 123 4.61 -35.20 6.10
N ARG A 124 4.57 -36.15 5.18
CA ARG A 124 3.63 -36.19 4.04
C ARG A 124 2.23 -35.71 4.46
N LEU A 125 1.86 -34.48 4.12
CA LEU A 125 0.51 -33.94 4.24
C LEU A 125 0.13 -33.31 2.89
N GLU A 126 -0.89 -33.88 2.25
CA GLU A 126 -1.32 -33.62 0.87
C GLU A 126 -2.14 -32.32 0.68
N LYS A 127 -1.85 -31.20 1.36
CA LYS A 127 -2.69 -29.96 1.22
C LYS A 127 -1.91 -28.62 1.16
N PRO A 128 -2.26 -27.66 0.27
CA PRO A 128 -1.54 -26.37 0.13
C PRO A 128 -1.83 -25.33 1.24
N CYS A 129 -0.82 -24.51 1.60
CA CYS A 129 -0.79 -23.53 2.71
C CYS A 129 -0.91 -22.03 2.24
N ARG A 130 -1.37 -21.10 3.11
CA ARG A 130 -1.50 -19.62 2.92
C ARG A 130 -0.63 -18.81 3.88
N LEU A 131 -0.32 -17.52 3.62
CA LEU A 131 0.60 -16.71 4.44
C LEU A 131 -0.09 -15.48 5.08
N GLY A 132 -0.10 -15.44 6.42
CA GLY A 132 -0.51 -14.31 7.25
C GLY A 132 0.68 -13.69 7.98
N PHE A 133 0.67 -12.36 8.14
CA PHE A 133 1.71 -11.59 8.82
C PHE A 133 1.12 -11.03 10.11
N GLY A 134 1.57 -11.53 11.27
CA GLY A 134 1.04 -11.09 12.57
C GLY A 134 1.84 -10.06 13.32
N ASP A 135 3.12 -9.92 13.00
CA ASP A 135 4.00 -9.02 13.70
C ASP A 135 4.28 -7.79 12.84
N ARG A 136 3.81 -6.65 13.33
CA ARG A 136 3.78 -5.38 12.63
C ARG A 136 4.93 -4.53 13.15
N ASN A 137 6.05 -4.51 12.43
CA ASN A 137 7.20 -3.71 12.79
C ASN A 137 7.02 -2.30 12.25
N ALA A 138 7.12 -1.30 13.10
CA ALA A 138 6.99 0.07 12.64
C ALA A 138 8.30 0.55 12.01
N LEU A 139 8.25 1.10 10.80
CA LEU A 139 9.43 1.53 10.07
C LEU A 139 9.76 2.99 10.41
N SER A 140 10.93 3.21 11.01
CA SER A 140 11.56 4.53 11.08
C SER A 140 12.59 4.64 9.97
N PHE A 141 12.28 5.42 8.94
CA PHE A 141 13.37 5.96 8.13
C PHE A 141 14.30 6.73 9.08
N GLY A 142 15.60 6.48 8.98
CA GLY A 142 16.56 7.43 9.51
C GLY A 142 16.22 8.74 8.84
N PHE A 143 15.69 9.68 9.62
CA PHE A 143 15.43 11.03 9.16
C PHE A 143 16.74 11.66 8.69
N GLY A 144 17.03 11.49 7.40
CA GLY A 144 17.65 12.52 6.61
C GLY A 144 16.57 13.56 6.36
N THR A 145 16.72 14.69 7.02
CA THR A 145 16.07 15.96 6.71
C THR A 145 16.04 16.24 5.19
N GLU A 146 15.01 16.99 4.77
CA GLU A 146 15.05 17.85 3.56
C GLU A 146 14.73 17.21 2.19
N VAL A 147 13.52 16.68 2.03
CA VAL A 147 12.76 17.17 0.86
C VAL A 147 12.08 18.44 1.34
N GLY A 148 12.56 19.60 0.88
CA GLY A 148 11.87 20.86 1.10
C GLY A 148 10.41 20.77 0.64
N TYR A 149 9.53 21.66 1.14
CA TYR A 149 8.14 21.68 0.66
C TYR A 149 8.09 21.76 -0.85
N ASP A 150 8.94 22.62 -1.42
CA ASP A 150 9.17 22.77 -2.85
C ASP A 150 10.61 22.33 -3.18
N PHE A 151 10.80 21.55 -4.24
CA PHE A 151 12.08 21.00 -4.66
C PHE A 151 12.10 20.75 -6.16
N HIS A 152 13.29 20.68 -6.77
CA HIS A 152 13.38 20.16 -8.14
C HIS A 152 13.37 18.64 -8.09
N TRP A 153 12.53 18.01 -8.91
CA TRP A 153 12.41 16.55 -8.89
C TRP A 153 13.75 15.85 -9.11
N HIS A 154 14.66 16.42 -9.92
CA HIS A 154 15.96 15.80 -10.19
C HIS A 154 16.90 15.71 -8.95
N ASP A 155 16.58 16.42 -7.87
CA ASP A 155 17.35 16.46 -6.61
C ASP A 155 17.04 15.27 -5.69
N ILE A 156 15.98 14.51 -5.96
CA ILE A 156 15.61 13.34 -5.16
C ILE A 156 16.53 12.15 -5.48
N SER A 157 17.10 11.53 -4.43
CA SER A 157 17.97 10.35 -4.55
C SER A 157 17.55 9.10 -3.74
N PHE A 158 16.39 9.10 -3.09
CA PHE A 158 15.87 8.00 -2.22
C PHE A 158 16.86 7.47 -1.17
N GLU A 159 17.95 8.19 -0.89
CA GLU A 159 19.02 7.73 0.01
C GLU A 159 18.54 7.45 1.43
N TRP A 160 17.40 8.03 1.85
CA TRP A 160 16.75 7.74 3.13
C TRP A 160 16.37 6.26 3.30
N LEU A 161 16.25 5.49 2.21
CA LEU A 161 15.99 4.05 2.25
C LEU A 161 17.25 3.22 2.58
N THR A 162 18.45 3.81 2.62
CA THR A 162 19.68 3.07 2.98
C THR A 162 19.80 2.80 4.49
N ASN A 163 19.34 3.75 5.30
CA ASN A 163 19.54 3.80 6.74
C ASN A 163 18.19 3.74 7.45
N VAL A 164 17.53 2.60 7.31
CA VAL A 164 16.22 2.37 7.91
C VAL A 164 16.38 1.60 9.22
N SER A 165 15.71 2.09 10.25
CA SER A 165 15.52 1.41 11.53
C SER A 165 14.05 1.04 11.66
N TYR A 166 13.71 -0.02 12.40
CA TYR A 166 12.33 -0.29 12.72
C TYR A 166 12.16 -0.65 14.19
N GLY A 167 11.03 -0.27 14.76
CA GLY A 167 10.65 -0.64 16.12
C GLY A 167 10.34 -2.12 16.25
N LEU A 168 10.29 -2.59 17.49
CA LEU A 168 9.75 -3.91 17.82
C LEU A 168 8.32 -4.07 17.28
N ALA A 169 7.95 -5.31 16.98
CA ALA A 169 6.61 -5.66 16.51
C ALA A 169 5.53 -5.17 17.49
N GLU A 170 4.51 -4.50 16.96
CA GLU A 170 3.29 -4.23 17.71
C GLU A 170 2.59 -5.57 17.99
N VAL A 171 2.57 -5.96 19.26
CA VAL A 171 1.81 -7.13 19.73
C VAL A 171 0.33 -6.89 19.43
N ASP A 172 -0.32 -7.84 18.78
CA ASP A 172 -1.72 -7.77 18.32
C ASP A 172 -2.02 -6.69 17.25
N GLY A 173 -0.99 -6.24 16.52
CA GLY A 173 -1.17 -5.36 15.37
C GLY A 173 -2.02 -6.03 14.26
N PRO A 174 -2.86 -5.29 13.52
CA PRO A 174 -3.70 -5.91 12.50
C PRO A 174 -2.86 -6.63 11.42
N HIS A 175 -3.26 -7.85 11.10
CA HIS A 175 -2.51 -8.72 10.19
C HIS A 175 -2.60 -8.23 8.74
N LYS A 176 -1.59 -8.61 7.94
CA LYS A 176 -1.66 -8.57 6.47
C LYS A 176 -1.60 -9.99 5.92
N GLN A 177 -1.96 -10.14 4.65
CA GLN A 177 -2.12 -11.46 4.06
C GLN A 177 -1.64 -11.48 2.61
N ILE A 178 -0.98 -12.58 2.27
CA ILE A 178 -0.71 -12.99 0.89
C ILE A 178 -1.46 -14.31 0.69
N VAL A 179 -2.36 -14.31 -0.28
CA VAL A 179 -3.24 -15.47 -0.52
C VAL A 179 -3.06 -15.99 -1.93
N ARG A 180 -3.35 -17.28 -2.10
CA ARG A 180 -3.64 -17.85 -3.41
C ARG A 180 -5.13 -17.62 -3.70
N PRO A 181 -5.51 -16.88 -4.75
CA PRO A 181 -6.90 -16.50 -5.02
C PRO A 181 -7.88 -17.68 -5.07
N GLU A 182 -7.44 -18.84 -5.55
CA GLU A 182 -8.23 -20.06 -5.68
C GLU A 182 -8.53 -20.76 -4.33
N THR A 183 -7.88 -20.33 -3.25
CA THR A 183 -7.98 -20.97 -1.92
C THR A 183 -8.88 -20.22 -0.95
N VAL A 184 -9.29 -19.00 -1.32
CA VAL A 184 -10.04 -18.08 -0.45
C VAL A 184 -11.33 -17.66 -1.13
N SER A 185 -12.42 -17.70 -0.37
CA SER A 185 -13.74 -17.28 -0.86
C SER A 185 -14.12 -15.87 -0.39
N ILE A 186 -13.74 -15.49 0.84
CA ILE A 186 -14.08 -14.20 1.42
C ILE A 186 -12.90 -13.71 2.25
N ILE A 187 -12.50 -12.45 2.03
CA ILE A 187 -11.51 -11.74 2.83
C ILE A 187 -12.12 -10.54 3.54
N SER A 188 -11.49 -10.12 4.63
CA SER A 188 -11.66 -8.80 5.22
C SER A 188 -10.35 -8.03 5.15
N THR A 189 -10.37 -6.76 5.55
CA THR A 189 -9.21 -5.86 5.50
C THR A 189 -7.95 -6.41 6.17
N HIS A 190 -8.08 -7.19 7.24
CA HIS A 190 -6.93 -7.69 8.03
C HIS A 190 -6.90 -9.21 8.21
N SER A 191 -7.75 -9.96 7.52
CA SER A 191 -7.80 -11.43 7.67
C SER A 191 -8.66 -12.09 6.62
N THR A 192 -8.37 -13.35 6.35
CA THR A 192 -9.26 -14.23 5.59
C THR A 192 -10.46 -14.58 6.47
N ARG A 193 -11.67 -14.42 5.93
CA ARG A 193 -12.91 -14.72 6.65
C ARG A 193 -13.42 -16.11 6.34
N LYS A 194 -13.27 -16.55 5.08
CA LYS A 194 -13.73 -17.85 4.64
C LYS A 194 -12.84 -18.42 3.56
N SER A 195 -12.35 -19.60 3.83
CA SER A 195 -11.53 -20.42 2.95
C SER A 195 -12.34 -21.50 2.27
N TYR A 196 -11.89 -21.96 1.11
CA TYR A 196 -12.42 -23.21 0.56
C TYR A 196 -12.01 -24.40 1.43
N PRO A 197 -12.81 -25.49 1.45
CA PRO A 197 -12.51 -26.65 2.28
C PRO A 197 -11.11 -27.24 1.99
N GLY A 198 -10.35 -27.51 3.05
CA GLY A 198 -9.02 -28.12 2.94
C GLY A 198 -7.83 -27.17 2.94
N TYR A 199 -8.06 -25.85 2.96
CA TYR A 199 -7.00 -24.85 3.04
C TYR A 199 -6.95 -24.18 4.42
N ILE A 200 -5.74 -23.97 4.94
CA ILE A 200 -5.49 -23.36 6.25
C ILE A 200 -4.68 -22.06 6.15
N ASP A 201 -4.81 -21.19 7.16
CA ASP A 201 -3.98 -20.00 7.32
C ASP A 201 -2.69 -20.40 8.06
N VAL A 202 -1.54 -19.94 7.57
CA VAL A 202 -0.25 -20.09 8.25
C VAL A 202 0.31 -18.71 8.55
N ASN A 203 0.72 -18.48 9.79
CA ASN A 203 1.41 -17.26 10.17
C ASN A 203 2.91 -17.43 9.92
N LEU A 204 3.51 -16.44 9.26
CA LEU A 204 4.96 -16.38 9.08
C LEU A 204 5.65 -15.89 10.34
N ASN A 205 6.85 -16.42 10.58
CA ASN A 205 7.65 -16.04 11.74
C ASN A 205 8.29 -14.67 11.52
N SER A 206 8.22 -13.80 12.52
CA SER A 206 8.87 -12.48 12.50
C SER A 206 10.40 -12.54 12.39
N SER A 207 11.01 -13.70 12.63
CA SER A 207 12.43 -13.94 12.34
C SER A 207 12.76 -14.06 10.85
N GLU A 208 11.77 -14.33 10.00
CA GLU A 208 11.94 -14.58 8.56
C GLU A 208 11.43 -13.42 7.71
N VAL A 209 10.29 -12.85 8.11
CA VAL A 209 9.63 -11.76 7.37
C VAL A 209 9.17 -10.67 8.33
N ILE A 210 9.34 -9.43 7.90
CA ILE A 210 8.94 -8.23 8.62
C ILE A 210 7.89 -7.48 7.81
N LEU A 211 6.77 -7.15 8.45
CA LEU A 211 5.82 -6.17 7.92
C LEU A 211 6.22 -4.81 8.46
N LEU A 212 6.58 -3.90 7.57
CA LEU A 212 7.04 -2.56 7.86
C LEU A 212 5.96 -1.54 7.53
N HIS A 213 5.61 -0.69 8.49
CA HIS A 213 4.63 0.37 8.31
C HIS A 213 5.31 1.74 8.37
N ALA A 214 5.38 2.42 7.23
CA ALA A 214 6.05 3.69 6.97
C ALA A 214 5.13 4.90 7.23
N SER A 215 4.49 4.93 8.39
CA SER A 215 3.52 5.98 8.71
C SER A 215 4.19 7.33 8.98
N TYR A 216 3.64 8.41 8.41
CA TYR A 216 4.06 9.80 8.72
C TYR A 216 3.99 10.14 10.22
N LYS A 217 3.14 9.45 10.99
CA LYS A 217 3.00 9.66 12.45
C LYS A 217 4.25 9.23 13.22
N TRP A 218 4.93 8.18 12.77
CA TRP A 218 6.17 7.71 13.39
C TRP A 218 7.29 8.73 13.29
N SER A 219 7.22 9.52 12.21
CA SER A 219 8.10 10.64 11.96
C SER A 219 7.98 11.74 13.04
N GLU A 220 6.84 11.82 13.72
CA GLU A 220 6.54 12.83 14.74
C GLU A 220 6.69 12.32 16.18
N THR A 221 6.86 11.02 16.39
CA THR A 221 6.96 10.41 17.73
C THR A 221 8.42 10.27 18.17
N ASN A 222 8.74 10.84 19.34
CA ASN A 222 10.00 10.60 20.03
C ASN A 222 10.05 9.14 20.52
N HIS A 223 10.56 8.24 19.69
CA HIS A 223 10.76 6.85 20.06
C HIS A 223 11.99 6.71 20.99
N SER A 224 11.86 5.88 22.03
CA SER A 224 13.02 5.47 22.82
C SER A 224 13.94 4.64 21.94
N MET A 225 15.19 5.11 21.75
CA MET A 225 16.20 4.45 20.92
C MET A 225 16.56 3.02 21.37
N ASN A 226 16.15 2.62 22.58
CA ASN A 226 16.47 1.32 23.16
C ASN A 226 15.68 0.14 22.54
N ASN A 227 14.67 0.41 21.70
CA ASN A 227 13.80 -0.61 21.08
C ASN A 227 13.82 -0.58 19.54
N LEU A 228 14.91 -0.09 18.93
CA LEU A 228 15.07 -0.02 17.48
C LEU A 228 16.01 -1.12 16.98
N VAL A 229 15.59 -1.82 15.93
CA VAL A 229 16.44 -2.69 15.12
C VAL A 229 16.90 -1.89 13.92
N THR A 230 18.21 -1.70 13.77
CA THR A 230 18.78 -1.08 12.56
C THR A 230 19.26 -2.20 11.66
N VAL A 231 18.75 -2.23 10.42
CA VAL A 231 19.22 -3.15 9.37
C VAL A 231 19.83 -2.31 8.27
N PRO A 232 21.14 -2.02 8.34
CA PRO A 232 21.83 -1.29 7.29
C PRO A 232 21.63 -2.01 5.96
N GLN A 233 21.39 -1.24 4.89
CA GLN A 233 21.27 -1.74 3.52
C GLN A 233 20.00 -2.56 3.18
N LEU A 234 18.99 -2.59 4.06
CA LEU A 234 17.75 -3.36 3.85
C LEU A 234 17.11 -3.11 2.48
N LEU A 235 17.08 -1.84 2.06
CA LEU A 235 16.57 -1.37 0.76
C LEU A 235 17.67 -0.79 -0.14
N ALA A 236 18.96 -0.97 0.18
CA ALA A 236 20.01 -0.39 -0.65
C ALA A 236 20.06 -1.00 -2.06
N GLY A 237 19.74 -2.29 -2.18
CA GLY A 237 19.76 -3.02 -3.46
C GLY A 237 18.75 -2.51 -4.49
N ILE A 238 17.66 -1.85 -4.06
CA ILE A 238 16.60 -1.35 -4.94
C ILE A 238 16.80 0.10 -5.39
N LEU A 239 17.73 0.82 -4.77
CA LEU A 239 17.94 2.24 -5.05
C LEU A 239 18.28 2.53 -6.51
N PRO A 240 19.10 1.74 -7.21
CA PRO A 240 19.38 2.01 -8.62
C PRO A 240 18.13 1.94 -9.50
N SER A 241 17.29 0.92 -9.34
CA SER A 241 16.06 0.75 -10.13
C SER A 241 15.02 1.81 -9.78
N LEU A 242 14.80 2.07 -8.48
CA LEU A 242 13.89 3.09 -7.99
C LEU A 242 14.26 4.49 -8.50
N ASN A 243 15.54 4.88 -8.36
CA ASN A 243 16.01 6.16 -8.87
C ASN A 243 15.89 6.27 -10.39
N SER A 244 16.14 5.17 -11.13
CA SER A 244 15.98 5.15 -12.58
C SER A 244 14.52 5.37 -13.00
N ALA A 245 13.59 4.62 -12.40
CA ALA A 245 12.15 4.75 -12.69
C ALA A 245 11.62 6.13 -12.30
N TYR A 246 12.02 6.64 -11.14
CA TYR A 246 11.67 7.99 -10.72
C TYR A 246 12.17 9.07 -11.69
N ARG A 247 13.40 8.95 -12.21
CA ARG A 247 13.92 9.88 -13.22
C ARG A 247 13.16 9.79 -14.54
N GLU A 248 12.77 8.60 -14.99
CA GLU A 248 11.93 8.41 -16.18
C GLU A 248 10.58 9.13 -16.01
N ILE A 249 9.90 8.92 -14.87
CA ILE A 249 8.65 9.58 -14.53
C ILE A 249 8.84 11.09 -14.46
N GLY A 250 9.90 11.55 -13.81
CA GLY A 250 10.21 12.97 -13.67
C GLY A 250 10.41 13.67 -15.02
N GLN A 251 11.15 13.04 -15.93
CA GLN A 251 11.35 13.57 -17.29
C GLN A 251 10.03 13.67 -18.08
N LEU A 252 9.18 12.65 -17.98
CA LEU A 252 7.92 12.58 -18.74
C LEU A 252 6.82 13.48 -18.17
N LEU A 253 6.61 13.42 -16.86
CA LEU A 253 5.47 14.05 -16.20
C LEU A 253 5.81 15.42 -15.59
N PHE A 254 6.99 15.56 -14.97
CA PHE A 254 7.34 16.76 -14.20
C PHE A 254 8.16 17.77 -15.00
N LYS A 255 8.89 17.32 -16.04
CA LYS A 255 9.66 18.16 -16.97
C LYS A 255 10.63 19.10 -16.25
N ASN A 256 10.39 20.41 -16.24
CA ASN A 256 11.23 21.41 -15.55
C ASN A 256 10.47 22.06 -14.39
N GLU A 257 9.36 21.49 -13.94
CA GLU A 257 8.55 22.05 -12.87
C GLU A 257 9.19 21.81 -11.49
N THR A 258 9.02 22.78 -10.61
CA THR A 258 9.28 22.61 -9.17
C THR A 258 8.15 21.76 -8.60
N MET A 259 8.53 20.67 -7.94
CA MET A 259 7.60 19.74 -7.32
C MET A 259 7.35 20.11 -5.87
N ARG A 260 6.18 19.71 -5.37
CA ARG A 260 5.78 19.95 -3.99
C ARG A 260 5.22 18.69 -3.34
N ILE A 261 5.63 18.42 -2.10
CA ILE A 261 4.96 17.44 -1.23
C ILE A 261 4.18 18.23 -0.18
N ASP A 262 2.85 18.24 -0.32
CA ASP A 262 1.99 19.00 0.59
C ASP A 262 1.70 18.24 1.89
N ARG A 263 2.73 18.14 2.74
CA ARG A 263 2.63 17.49 4.05
C ARG A 263 1.58 18.15 4.95
N MET A 264 1.39 19.46 4.85
CA MET A 264 0.37 20.17 5.63
C MET A 264 -1.03 19.71 5.24
N LEU A 265 -1.34 19.67 3.94
CA LEU A 265 -2.62 19.18 3.43
C LEU A 265 -2.82 17.69 3.78
N GLN A 266 -1.78 16.86 3.70
CA GLN A 266 -1.85 15.46 4.14
C GLN A 266 -2.24 15.35 5.62
N MET A 267 -1.60 16.14 6.48
CA MET A 267 -1.89 16.18 7.92
C MET A 267 -3.30 16.71 8.21
N GLU A 268 -3.76 17.74 7.50
CA GLU A 268 -5.11 18.29 7.64
C GLU A 268 -6.17 17.26 7.26
N ILE A 269 -6.00 16.58 6.12
CA ILE A 269 -6.87 15.48 5.68
C ILE A 269 -6.87 14.35 6.72
N ALA A 270 -5.70 13.93 7.20
CA ALA A 270 -5.61 12.87 8.19
C ALA A 270 -6.26 13.24 9.53
N LYS A 271 -6.08 14.49 10.00
CA LYS A 271 -6.75 15.03 11.19
C LYS A 271 -8.27 15.06 11.03
N CYS A 272 -8.75 15.48 9.86
CA CYS A 272 -10.18 15.48 9.57
C CYS A 272 -10.75 14.06 9.57
N ILE A 273 -10.14 13.13 8.83
CA ILE A 273 -10.58 11.73 8.77
C ILE A 273 -10.58 11.10 10.15
N ASN A 274 -9.62 11.39 11.04
CA ASN A 274 -9.58 10.84 12.40
C ASN A 274 -10.80 11.24 13.26
N ARG A 275 -11.52 12.32 12.93
CA ARG A 275 -12.75 12.76 13.63
C ARG A 275 -13.99 11.97 13.22
N TRP A 276 -13.85 10.95 12.37
CA TRP A 276 -14.95 10.16 11.84
C TRP A 276 -15.89 9.57 12.90
N HIS A 277 -15.36 9.22 14.08
CA HIS A 277 -16.14 8.65 15.17
C HIS A 277 -17.28 9.59 15.63
N ILE A 278 -17.10 10.91 15.51
CA ILE A 278 -18.11 11.91 15.89
C ILE A 278 -19.36 11.77 15.02
N ASN A 279 -19.17 11.49 13.74
CA ASN A 279 -20.24 11.41 12.76
C ASN A 279 -20.66 9.97 12.44
N LYS A 280 -20.05 8.99 13.13
CA LYS A 280 -20.14 7.54 12.83
C LYS A 280 -19.85 7.18 11.37
N CYS A 281 -19.25 8.09 10.62
CA CYS A 281 -18.98 8.00 9.19
C CYS A 281 -17.54 8.43 8.96
N LYS A 282 -16.73 7.55 8.36
CA LYS A 282 -15.34 7.83 8.02
C LYS A 282 -15.22 8.28 6.57
N SER A 283 -15.97 9.28 6.12
CA SER A 283 -15.88 9.72 4.72
C SER A 283 -14.95 10.91 4.53
N VAL A 284 -14.13 10.85 3.47
CA VAL A 284 -13.32 11.99 3.00
C VAL A 284 -14.21 13.13 2.51
N GLU A 285 -15.46 12.84 2.10
CA GLU A 285 -16.49 13.84 1.79
C GLU A 285 -16.79 14.76 2.99
N MET A 286 -16.52 14.31 4.22
CA MET A 286 -16.67 15.14 5.42
C MET A 286 -15.58 16.20 5.55
N CYS A 287 -14.48 16.05 4.81
CA CYS A 287 -13.33 16.94 4.80
C CYS A 287 -13.37 17.94 3.63
N LYS A 288 -14.56 18.19 3.07
CA LYS A 288 -14.75 19.09 1.91
C LYS A 288 -14.11 20.46 2.12
N THR A 289 -14.16 21.03 3.31
CA THR A 289 -13.57 22.33 3.62
C THR A 289 -12.04 22.37 3.47
N GLU A 290 -11.37 21.28 3.84
CA GLU A 290 -9.93 21.08 3.75
C GLU A 290 -9.51 20.69 2.32
N ILE A 291 -10.32 19.88 1.65
CA ILE A 291 -10.12 19.41 0.27
C ILE A 291 -10.27 20.55 -0.74
N VAL A 292 -11.27 21.43 -0.57
CA VAL A 292 -11.60 22.47 -1.57
C VAL A 292 -10.52 23.54 -1.71
N ARG A 293 -9.62 23.69 -0.73
CA ARG A 293 -8.70 24.84 -0.70
C ARG A 293 -7.59 24.83 -1.74
N GLN A 294 -7.17 23.69 -2.30
CA GLN A 294 -5.85 23.67 -2.97
C GLN A 294 -5.68 22.77 -4.21
N THR A 295 -6.68 22.03 -4.70
CA THR A 295 -6.41 21.06 -5.79
C THR A 295 -7.57 20.86 -6.74
N ARG A 296 -7.28 20.76 -8.06
CA ARG A 296 -8.21 20.25 -9.07
C ARG A 296 -8.35 18.74 -8.89
N TRP A 297 -9.06 18.30 -7.86
CA TRP A 297 -9.17 16.88 -7.55
C TRP A 297 -9.71 16.07 -8.72
N VAL A 298 -9.13 14.88 -8.92
CA VAL A 298 -9.66 13.87 -9.83
C VAL A 298 -10.55 12.95 -9.03
N HIS A 299 -11.83 12.92 -9.38
CA HIS A 299 -12.85 12.10 -8.73
C HIS A 299 -13.20 10.90 -9.60
N ALA A 300 -13.42 9.74 -8.99
CA ALA A 300 -13.86 8.52 -9.66
C ALA A 300 -15.17 8.71 -10.44
N GLU A 301 -16.05 9.58 -9.94
CA GLU A 301 -17.32 9.94 -10.57
C GLU A 301 -17.15 10.56 -11.96
N ASN A 302 -16.01 11.20 -12.22
CA ASN A 302 -15.76 11.90 -13.48
C ASN A 302 -15.17 10.98 -14.56
N VAL A 303 -14.85 9.73 -14.23
CA VAL A 303 -14.34 8.76 -15.21
C VAL A 303 -15.53 8.10 -15.89
N THR A 304 -15.59 8.15 -17.21
CA THR A 304 -16.73 7.69 -18.02
C THR A 304 -16.63 6.24 -18.48
N ASN A 305 -15.56 5.50 -18.13
CA ASN A 305 -15.44 4.10 -18.53
C ASN A 305 -16.38 3.22 -17.67
N ASP A 306 -17.34 2.56 -18.31
CA ASP A 306 -18.33 1.69 -17.67
C ASP A 306 -17.85 0.25 -17.48
N GLU A 307 -16.69 -0.13 -18.03
CA GLU A 307 -16.13 -1.49 -17.94
C GLU A 307 -15.87 -1.98 -16.50
N TYR A 308 -15.84 -1.05 -15.53
CA TYR A 308 -15.49 -1.34 -14.13
C TYR A 308 -16.64 -1.08 -13.15
N GLN A 309 -17.89 -0.95 -13.62
CA GLN A 309 -19.01 -0.85 -12.69
C GLN A 309 -19.18 -2.17 -11.91
N LEU A 310 -19.10 -2.08 -10.58
CA LEU A 310 -19.62 -3.11 -9.69
C LEU A 310 -21.15 -3.12 -9.86
N VAL A 311 -21.66 -4.07 -10.64
CA VAL A 311 -23.10 -4.33 -10.79
C VAL A 311 -23.62 -5.05 -9.55
#